data_AF-A0A3P7E9V9-F1
#
_entry.id   AF-A0A3P7E9V9-F1
#
_cell.length_a   1.000
_cell.length_b   1.000
_cell.length_c   1.000
_cell.angle_alpha   90.00
_cell.angle_beta   90.00
_cell.angle_gamma   90.00
#
_symmetry.space_group_name_H-M   'P 1'
#
loop_
_entity.id
_entity.type
_entity.pdbx_description
1 polymer ?
#
loop_
_entity_poly.entity_id
_entity_poly.type
_entity_poly.pdbx_seq_one_letter_code
_entity_poly.pdbx_strand_id
1 'polypeptide(L)'
;MSPRLLGIFPGGRFEEYIPSRPLTNDEYCKACVAQEVGRILARIHSLDMPISKECRLAQFVDDMIENLRSSDRWKTKSYPMHTTLAKIDKSLCPDLITIDLLAEELEICKKCLAQSGSPLVFSNNDLHVCLFIF
;
A
#
# COMPACT_ATOMS: atom_id res chain seq x y z
N MET A 1 5.28 -6.70 17.30
CA MET A 1 4.47 -6.65 18.53
C MET A 1 3.51 -5.51 18.33
N SER A 2 2.21 -5.77 18.47
CA SER A 2 1.15 -4.77 18.24
C SER A 2 0.62 -4.29 19.59
N PRO A 3 0.12 -3.05 19.71
CA PRO A 3 -0.66 -2.65 20.87
C PRO A 3 -1.73 -3.67 21.21
N ARG A 4 -2.01 -3.89 22.50
CA ARG A 4 -3.09 -4.79 22.92
C ARG A 4 -4.44 -4.27 22.40
N LEU A 5 -5.18 -5.12 21.70
CA LEU A 5 -6.56 -4.84 21.30
C LEU A 5 -7.48 -4.88 22.52
N LEU A 6 -8.20 -3.78 22.78
CA LEU A 6 -9.12 -3.61 23.91
C LEU A 6 -10.59 -3.78 23.49
N GLY A 7 -10.91 -3.53 22.22
CA GLY A 7 -12.26 -3.73 21.68
C GLY A 7 -12.39 -3.32 20.21
N ILE A 8 -13.41 -3.82 19.52
CA ILE A 8 -13.73 -3.51 18.12
C ILE A 8 -15.18 -3.05 18.04
N PHE A 9 -15.45 -2.03 17.23
CA PHE A 9 -16.81 -1.56 16.92
C PHE A 9 -16.91 -1.17 15.44
N PRO A 10 -18.11 -1.03 14.85
CA PRO A 10 -18.25 -0.65 13.44
C PRO A 10 -17.51 0.67 13.14
N GLY A 11 -16.52 0.62 12.26
CA GLY A 11 -15.71 1.78 11.86
C GLY A 11 -14.50 2.11 12.74
N GLY A 12 -14.19 1.31 13.78
CA GLY A 12 -13.04 1.60 14.64
C GLY A 12 -12.66 0.50 15.63
N ARG A 13 -11.62 0.77 16.42
CA ARG A 13 -11.11 -0.14 17.47
C ARG A 13 -10.48 0.66 18.61
N PHE A 14 -10.50 0.09 19.80
CA PHE A 14 -9.73 0.56 20.95
C PHE A 14 -8.49 -0.30 21.10
N GLU A 15 -7.33 0.34 21.21
CA GLU A 15 -6.05 -0.31 21.41
C GLU A 15 -5.33 0.35 22.58
N GLU A 16 -4.40 -0.39 23.18
CA GLU A 16 -3.47 0.13 24.17
C GLU A 16 -2.75 1.37 23.62
N TYR A 17 -2.76 2.45 24.42
CA TYR A 17 -1.94 3.60 24.12
C TYR A 17 -0.47 3.27 24.43
N ILE A 18 0.40 3.44 23.44
CA ILE A 18 1.85 3.33 23.62
C ILE A 18 2.43 4.75 23.58
N PRO A 19 2.94 5.27 24.73
CA PRO A 19 3.61 6.57 24.76
C PRO A 19 4.83 6.54 23.85
N SER A 20 4.74 7.21 22.71
CA SER A 20 5.73 7.15 21.66
C SER A 20 5.61 8.33 20.70
N ARG A 21 6.55 8.44 19.75
CA ARG A 21 6.45 9.37 18.62
C ARG A 21 6.74 8.64 17.30
N PRO A 22 6.15 9.08 16.17
CA PRO A 22 6.50 8.54 14.87
C PRO A 22 7.94 8.90 14.48
N LEU A 23 8.52 8.09 13.59
CA LEU A 23 9.74 8.46 12.87
C LEU A 23 9.49 9.65 11.95
N THR A 24 10.52 10.49 11.77
CA THR A 24 10.55 11.44 10.65
C THR A 24 11.10 10.77 9.38
N ASN A 25 10.85 11.35 8.20
CA ASN A 25 11.45 10.89 6.95
C ASN A 25 12.99 10.85 7.02
N ASP A 26 13.61 11.87 7.64
CA ASP A 26 15.06 11.94 7.80
C ASP A 26 15.60 10.84 8.71
N GLU A 27 14.87 10.48 9.77
CA GLU A 27 15.24 9.38 10.65
C GLU A 27 15.10 8.02 9.96
N TYR A 28 14.03 7.81 9.20
CA TYR A 28 13.78 6.59 8.46
C TYR A 28 14.92 6.28 7.46
N CYS A 29 15.51 7.31 6.87
CA CYS A 29 16.65 7.19 5.96
C CYS A 29 18.00 6.90 6.66
N LYS A 30 18.10 6.96 7.99
CA LYS A 30 19.34 6.64 8.70
C LYS A 30 19.59 5.13 8.65
N ALA A 31 20.82 4.74 8.31
CA ALA A 31 21.19 3.33 8.15
C ALA A 31 20.86 2.47 9.39
N CYS A 32 21.04 3.00 10.61
CA CYS A 32 20.71 2.28 11.84
C CYS A 32 19.20 2.03 12.01
N VAL A 33 18.36 3.00 11.61
CA VAL A 33 16.90 2.88 11.66
C VAL A 33 16.42 1.94 10.56
N ALA A 34 16.92 2.09 9.33
CA ALA A 34 16.61 1.20 8.21
C ALA A 34 16.97 -0.26 8.52
N GLN A 35 18.09 -0.50 9.22
CA GLN A 35 18.47 -1.84 9.67
C GLN A 35 17.45 -2.42 10.66
N GLU A 36 16.97 -1.62 11.61
CA GLU A 36 15.96 -2.07 12.58
C GLU A 36 14.60 -2.32 11.92
N VAL A 37 14.17 -1.43 11.03
CA VAL A 37 12.99 -1.63 10.17
C VAL A 37 13.11 -2.95 9.42
N GLY A 38 14.27 -3.23 8.80
CA GLY A 38 14.52 -4.50 8.10
C GLY A 38 14.36 -5.73 9.00
N ARG A 39 14.85 -5.69 10.25
CA ARG A 39 14.65 -6.77 11.22
C ARG A 39 13.18 -6.96 11.59
N ILE A 40 12.45 -5.85 11.80
CA ILE A 40 11.02 -5.88 12.09
C ILE A 40 10.24 -6.50 10.92
N LEU A 41 10.54 -6.10 9.68
CA LEU A 41 9.91 -6.65 8.48
C LEU A 41 10.20 -8.15 8.31
N ALA A 42 11.44 -8.58 8.50
CA ALA A 42 11.80 -10.00 8.46
C ALA A 42 10.99 -10.81 9.48
N ARG A 43 10.80 -10.28 10.69
CA ARG A 43 9.96 -10.91 11.72
C ARG A 43 8.49 -10.96 11.28
N ILE A 44 7.93 -9.88 10.73
CA ILE A 44 6.54 -9.83 10.23
C ILE A 44 6.34 -10.84 9.10
N HIS A 45 7.23 -10.88 8.11
CA HIS A 45 7.18 -11.82 6.98
C HIS A 45 7.28 -13.29 7.41
N SER A 46 7.87 -13.55 8.59
CA SER A 46 8.00 -14.89 9.17
C SER A 46 6.80 -15.31 10.04
N LEU A 47 5.79 -14.45 10.24
CA LEU A 47 4.61 -14.78 11.04
C LEU A 47 3.72 -15.78 10.30
N ASP A 48 3.45 -16.92 10.93
CA ASP A 48 2.42 -17.84 10.47
C ASP A 48 1.04 -17.43 10.99
N MET A 49 0.40 -16.50 10.28
CA MET A 49 -0.93 -16.01 10.64
C MET A 49 -2.03 -16.98 10.20
N PRO A 50 -3.05 -17.26 11.04
CA PRO A 50 -4.19 -18.13 10.71
C PRO A 50 -5.23 -17.40 9.84
N ILE A 51 -4.79 -16.92 8.68
CA ILE A 51 -5.59 -16.21 7.67
C ILE A 51 -5.38 -16.88 6.30
N SER A 52 -6.20 -16.52 5.32
CA SER A 52 -6.00 -17.00 3.93
C SER A 52 -4.57 -16.71 3.46
N LYS A 53 -3.95 -17.72 2.84
CA LYS A 53 -2.63 -17.62 2.20
C LYS A 53 -2.76 -17.40 0.69
N GLU A 54 -3.95 -17.03 0.19
CA GLU A 54 -4.13 -16.67 -1.22
C GLU A 54 -3.69 -15.23 -1.46
N CYS A 55 -3.00 -14.98 -2.57
CA CYS A 55 -2.68 -13.62 -2.97
C CYS A 55 -3.96 -12.93 -3.51
N ARG A 56 -4.49 -11.99 -2.72
CA ARG A 56 -5.71 -11.24 -3.08
C ARG A 56 -5.46 -9.88 -3.70
N LEU A 57 -4.19 -9.50 -3.92
CA LEU A 57 -3.85 -8.17 -4.41
C LEU A 57 -4.47 -7.88 -5.78
N ALA A 58 -4.41 -8.84 -6.72
CA ALA A 58 -5.01 -8.66 -8.04
C ALA A 58 -6.53 -8.45 -7.96
N GLN A 59 -7.23 -9.31 -7.22
CA GLN A 59 -8.68 -9.19 -7.01
C GLN A 59 -9.06 -7.87 -6.35
N PHE A 60 -8.32 -7.46 -5.31
CA PHE A 60 -8.59 -6.21 -4.61
C PHE A 60 -8.52 -5.00 -5.54
N VAL A 61 -7.51 -4.94 -6.41
CA VAL A 61 -7.37 -3.81 -7.34
C VAL A 61 -8.40 -3.90 -8.48
N ASP A 62 -8.79 -5.10 -8.91
CA ASP A 62 -9.93 -5.28 -9.83
C ASP A 62 -11.23 -4.74 -9.25
N ASP A 63 -11.52 -5.06 -8.00
CA ASP A 63 -12.69 -4.52 -7.30
C ASP A 63 -12.62 -2.99 -7.18
N MET A 64 -11.43 -2.41 -7.01
CA MET A 64 -11.25 -0.95 -7.01
C MET A 64 -11.57 -0.33 -8.39
N ILE A 65 -11.11 -0.95 -9.49
CA ILE A 65 -11.43 -0.49 -10.85
C ILE A 65 -12.93 -0.56 -11.11
N GLU A 66 -13.59 -1.66 -10.75
CA GLU A 66 -15.04 -1.80 -10.91
C GLU A 66 -15.82 -0.77 -10.07
N ASN A 67 -15.38 -0.53 -8.83
CA ASN A 67 -15.95 0.54 -8.00
C ASN A 67 -15.79 1.93 -8.65
N LEU A 68 -14.64 2.23 -9.24
CA LEU A 68 -14.43 3.47 -9.99
C LEU A 68 -15.35 3.55 -11.22
N ARG A 69 -15.50 2.47 -12.00
CA ARG A 69 -16.41 2.41 -13.16
C ARG A 69 -17.87 2.66 -12.77
N SER A 70 -18.28 2.16 -11.61
CA SER A 70 -19.63 2.36 -11.07
C SER A 70 -19.87 3.78 -10.53
N SER A 71 -18.81 4.56 -10.28
CA SER A 71 -18.91 5.90 -9.72
C SER A 71 -19.34 6.92 -10.78
N ASP A 72 -20.43 7.66 -10.52
CA ASP A 72 -20.88 8.78 -11.36
C ASP A 72 -19.79 9.85 -11.57
N ARG A 73 -18.85 9.95 -10.63
CA ARG A 73 -17.73 10.87 -10.74
C ARG A 73 -16.82 10.51 -11.92
N TRP A 74 -16.60 9.23 -12.18
CA TRP A 74 -15.57 8.74 -13.11
C TRP A 74 -16.12 8.16 -14.42
N LYS A 75 -17.38 7.70 -14.42
CA LYS A 75 -18.00 6.92 -15.51
C LYS A 75 -17.74 7.41 -16.94
N THR A 76 -17.63 8.72 -17.14
CA THR A 76 -17.42 9.31 -18.48
C THR A 76 -16.41 10.45 -18.48
N LYS A 77 -15.57 10.56 -17.45
CA LYS A 77 -14.64 11.68 -17.29
C LYS A 77 -13.21 11.24 -17.49
N SER A 78 -12.51 12.00 -18.32
CA SER A 78 -11.05 12.04 -18.36
C SER A 78 -10.55 13.17 -17.47
N TYR A 79 -9.45 12.95 -16.76
CA TYR A 79 -8.84 13.96 -15.91
C TYR A 79 -7.46 14.35 -16.43
N PRO A 80 -7.11 15.63 -16.52
CA PRO A 80 -5.75 16.03 -16.85
C PRO A 80 -4.73 15.41 -15.90
N MET A 81 -3.66 14.81 -16.45
CA MET A 81 -2.58 14.25 -15.65
C MET A 81 -1.72 15.37 -15.08
N HIS A 82 -1.53 15.36 -13.76
CA HIS A 82 -0.70 16.32 -13.07
C HIS A 82 0.19 15.60 -12.06
N THR A 83 1.50 15.83 -12.15
CA THR A 83 2.45 15.40 -11.12
C THR A 83 2.59 16.52 -10.08
N THR A 84 2.65 16.16 -8.79
CA THR A 84 2.80 17.13 -7.70
C THR A 84 4.26 17.23 -7.25
N LEU A 85 4.77 16.15 -6.66
CA LEU A 85 6.13 16.08 -6.12
C LEU A 85 7.10 15.35 -7.06
N ALA A 86 6.58 14.55 -7.99
CA ALA A 86 7.39 13.74 -8.88
C ALA A 86 7.96 14.59 -10.04
N LYS A 87 9.29 14.67 -10.11
CA LYS A 87 10.03 15.28 -11.22
C LYS A 87 10.19 14.25 -12.35
N ILE A 88 9.12 14.05 -13.11
CA ILE A 88 9.07 13.11 -14.24
C ILE A 88 9.09 13.93 -15.53
N ASP A 89 9.75 13.40 -16.57
CA ASP A 89 9.60 13.94 -17.92
C ASP A 89 8.13 13.84 -18.34
N LYS A 90 7.50 14.98 -18.64
CA LYS A 90 6.09 15.02 -19.04
C LYS A 90 5.81 14.19 -20.29
N SER A 91 6.81 13.96 -21.15
CA SER A 91 6.67 13.10 -22.33
C SER A 91 6.37 11.64 -21.98
N LEU A 92 6.68 11.20 -20.75
CA LEU A 92 6.41 9.86 -20.25
C LEU A 92 5.02 9.74 -19.59
N CYS A 93 4.31 10.85 -19.42
CA CYS A 93 2.99 10.87 -18.81
C CYS A 93 1.92 11.04 -19.91
N PRO A 94 0.78 10.36 -19.79
CA PRO A 94 -0.37 10.64 -20.64
C PRO A 94 -0.90 12.05 -20.36
N ASP A 95 -1.51 12.71 -21.35
CA ASP A 95 -2.16 14.01 -21.13
C ASP A 95 -3.41 13.90 -20.25
N LEU A 96 -4.11 12.77 -20.36
CA LEU A 96 -5.37 12.48 -19.69
C LEU A 96 -5.33 11.11 -19.01
N ILE A 97 -5.90 11.04 -17.82
CA ILE A 97 -6.15 9.81 -17.07
C ILE A 97 -7.61 9.40 -17.26
N THR A 98 -7.82 8.17 -17.72
CA THR A 98 -9.13 7.51 -17.84
C THR A 98 -9.12 6.22 -17.01
N ILE A 99 -10.30 5.70 -16.69
CA ILE A 99 -10.37 4.39 -16.01
C ILE A 99 -9.81 3.28 -16.90
N ASP A 100 -10.03 3.36 -18.21
CA ASP A 100 -9.50 2.36 -19.15
C ASP A 100 -7.97 2.35 -19.16
N LEU A 101 -7.34 3.54 -19.15
CA LEU A 101 -5.89 3.66 -19.01
C LEU A 101 -5.41 3.04 -17.68
N LEU A 102 -6.08 3.35 -16.56
CA LEU A 102 -5.72 2.76 -15.26
C LEU A 102 -5.87 1.23 -15.25
N ALA A 103 -6.87 0.69 -15.96
CA ALA A 103 -7.07 -0.74 -16.10
C ALA A 103 -5.98 -1.39 -16.97
N GLU A 104 -5.55 -0.74 -18.05
CA GLU A 104 -4.43 -1.20 -18.88
C GLU A 104 -3.11 -1.23 -18.09
N GLU A 105 -2.80 -0.17 -17.33
CA GLU A 105 -1.63 -0.12 -16.45
C GLU A 105 -1.68 -1.22 -15.37
N LEU A 106 -2.87 -1.49 -14.81
CA LEU A 106 -3.05 -2.58 -13.85
C LEU A 106 -2.74 -3.95 -14.46
N GLU A 107 -3.17 -4.21 -15.70
CA GLU A 107 -2.86 -5.46 -16.39
C GLU A 107 -1.35 -5.64 -16.62
N ILE A 108 -0.62 -4.54 -16.86
CA ILE A 108 0.85 -4.55 -16.90
C ILE A 108 1.40 -4.91 -15.51
N CYS A 109 0.92 -4.27 -14.44
CA CYS A 109 1.35 -4.58 -13.07
C CYS A 109 1.11 -6.05 -12.70
N LYS A 110 -0.04 -6.63 -13.07
CA LYS A 110 -0.35 -8.05 -12.83
C LYS A 110 0.61 -8.99 -13.55
N LYS A 111 0.96 -8.69 -14.82
CA LYS A 111 1.95 -9.47 -15.58
C LYS A 111 3.34 -9.41 -14.92
N CYS A 112 3.76 -8.22 -14.48
CA CYS A 112 5.01 -8.05 -13.73
C CYS A 112 5.01 -8.83 -12.42
N LEU A 113 3.91 -8.78 -11.66
CA LEU A 113 3.75 -9.49 -10.40
C LEU A 113 3.85 -11.01 -10.60
N ALA A 114 3.19 -11.55 -11.63
CA ALA A 114 3.24 -12.97 -11.97
C ALA A 114 4.65 -13.45 -12.34
N GLN A 115 5.50 -12.57 -12.87
CA GLN A 115 6.89 -12.86 -13.24
C GLN A 115 7.90 -12.57 -12.11
N SER A 116 7.48 -11.93 -11.02
CA SER A 116 8.40 -11.45 -9.98
C SER A 116 9.14 -12.57 -9.24
N GLY A 117 8.55 -13.76 -9.14
CA GLY A 117 9.06 -14.85 -8.29
C GLY A 117 9.08 -14.52 -6.79
N SER A 118 8.41 -13.43 -6.37
CA SER A 118 8.40 -12.99 -4.97
C SER A 118 7.65 -13.99 -4.09
N PRO A 119 8.22 -14.41 -2.95
CA PRO A 119 7.53 -15.32 -2.04
C PRO A 119 6.30 -14.64 -1.42
N LEU A 120 5.20 -15.38 -1.34
CA LEU A 120 4.01 -14.91 -0.66
C LEU A 120 4.20 -15.00 0.87
N VAL A 121 4.16 -13.86 1.54
CA VAL A 121 4.37 -13.72 2.99
C VAL A 121 3.28 -12.87 3.62
N PHE A 122 3.12 -12.97 4.94
CA PHE A 122 2.33 -11.99 5.68
C PHE A 122 3.07 -10.65 5.67
N SER A 123 2.41 -9.58 5.21
CA SER A 123 3.02 -8.25 5.08
C SER A 123 2.13 -7.18 5.72
N ASN A 124 2.75 -6.10 6.18
CA ASN A 124 2.04 -4.93 6.69
C ASN A 124 1.33 -4.14 5.57
N ASN A 125 1.82 -4.22 4.33
CA ASN A 125 1.29 -3.57 3.12
C ASN A 125 1.22 -2.03 3.13
N ASP A 126 1.56 -1.35 4.23
CA ASP A 126 1.46 0.11 4.34
C ASP A 126 2.66 0.69 5.11
N LEU A 127 3.87 0.36 4.69
CA LEU A 127 5.09 0.75 5.40
C LEU A 127 5.42 2.23 5.17
N HIS A 128 4.93 3.10 6.05
CA HIS A 128 5.25 4.52 6.06
C HIS A 128 5.72 4.96 7.47
N VAL A 129 6.44 6.09 7.52
CA VAL A 129 7.18 6.54 8.72
C VAL A 129 6.32 6.64 9.99
N CYS A 130 5.02 6.95 9.85
CA CYS A 130 4.09 7.08 10.96
C CYS A 130 3.75 5.75 11.66
N LEU A 131 4.03 4.60 11.04
CA LEU A 131 3.78 3.29 11.65
C LEU A 131 4.94 2.79 12.52
N PHE A 132 6.11 3.42 12.40
CA PHE A 132 7.26 3.11 13.24
C PHE A 132 7.34 4.12 14.38
N ILE A 133 7.38 3.59 15.60
CA ILE A 133 7.37 4.38 16.82
C ILE A 133 8.62 4.09 17.63
N PHE A 134 9.19 5.12 18.26
CA PHE A 134 10.20 4.99 19.32
C PHE A 134 9.55 4.93 20.69
#